data_AF-X1RJB7-F1
#
_entry.id   AF-X1RJB7-F1
#
_cell.length_a   1.000
_cell.length_b   1.000
_cell.length_c   1.000
_cell.angle_alpha   90.00
_cell.angle_beta   90.00
_cell.angle_gamma   90.00
#
_symmetry.space_group_name_H-M   'P 1'
#
loop_
_entity.id
_entity.type
_entity.pdbx_description
1 polymer ?
#
loop_
_entity_poly.entity_id
_entity_poly.type
_entity_poly.pdbx_seq_one_letter_code
_entity_poly.pdbx_strand_id
1 'polypeptide(L)'
;MRIEVPFLPPVEYSPNSRCSWAEKHKAGKVYHDAAFYCCVDARNRGYRNGLSFPFAKAKLSLTVVFAELRLRDADNLLTRFKPGLDAVVDSGLVLADDVEHLEIGE
;
A
#
# COMPACT_ATOMS: atom_id res chain seq x y z
N MET A 1 -5.93 -10.01 7.54
CA MET A 1 -5.52 -8.92 8.46
C MET A 1 -5.96 -7.60 7.82
N ARG A 2 -6.50 -6.65 8.60
CA ARG A 2 -6.92 -5.33 8.09
C ARG A 2 -5.94 -4.26 8.56
N ILE A 3 -5.47 -3.44 7.63
CA ILE A 3 -4.57 -2.32 7.87
C ILE A 3 -5.27 -1.06 7.36
N GLU A 4 -5.30 -0.02 8.19
CA GLU A 4 -5.89 1.26 7.82
C GLU A 4 -4.79 2.30 7.74
N VAL A 5 -4.71 2.95 6.59
CA VAL A 5 -3.79 4.06 6.35
C VAL A 5 -4.64 5.33 6.28
N PRO A 6 -4.39 6.34 7.12
CA PRO A 6 -5.23 7.54 7.21
C PRO A 6 -5.03 8.51 6.03
N PHE A 7 -4.23 8.14 5.04
CA PHE A 7 -3.88 8.95 3.88
C PHE A 7 -4.34 8.28 2.59
N LEU A 8 -4.70 9.10 1.60
CA LEU A 8 -4.92 8.63 0.25
C LEU A 8 -3.57 8.38 -0.45
N PRO A 9 -3.50 7.42 -1.38
CA PRO A 9 -2.34 7.28 -2.26
C PRO A 9 -2.01 8.60 -2.97
N PRO A 10 -0.73 8.98 -3.12
CA PRO A 10 -0.34 10.29 -3.67
C PRO A 10 -0.83 10.44 -5.12
N VAL A 11 -1.21 11.66 -5.50
CA VAL A 11 -1.65 11.96 -6.88
C VAL A 11 -0.48 11.96 -7.86
N GLU A 12 0.72 12.21 -7.36
CA GLU A 12 2.00 12.23 -8.07
C GLU A 12 2.37 10.86 -8.65
N TYR A 13 1.83 9.77 -8.07
CA TYR A 13 1.97 8.41 -8.60
C TYR A 13 0.88 8.05 -9.61
N SER A 14 -0.01 8.97 -9.96
CA SER A 14 -0.95 8.74 -11.06
C SER A 14 -0.18 8.59 -12.37
N PRO A 15 -0.57 7.64 -13.25
CA PRO A 15 -0.04 7.55 -14.62
C PRO A 15 -0.17 8.85 -15.41
N ASN A 16 -1.19 9.66 -15.10
CA ASN A 16 -1.46 10.94 -15.74
C ASN A 16 -0.71 12.12 -15.11
N SER A 17 0.07 11.89 -14.06
CA SER A 17 0.85 12.94 -13.42
C SER A 17 1.98 13.41 -14.35
N ARG A 18 2.17 14.73 -14.41
CA ARG A 18 3.27 15.38 -15.13
C ARG A 18 4.32 15.98 -14.18
N CYS A 19 4.29 15.60 -12.90
CA CYS A 19 5.24 16.09 -11.89
C CYS A 19 6.67 15.61 -12.18
N SER A 20 7.64 16.33 -11.63
CA SER A 20 9.04 15.93 -11.67
C SER A 20 9.29 14.67 -10.84
N TRP A 21 10.40 13.98 -11.13
CA TRP A 21 10.81 12.79 -10.38
C TRP A 21 11.06 13.08 -8.90
N ALA A 22 11.61 14.26 -8.59
CA ALA A 22 11.86 14.69 -7.21
C ALA A 22 10.56 14.88 -6.42
N GLU A 23 9.54 15.50 -7.02
CA GLU A 23 8.21 15.65 -6.40
C GLU A 23 7.54 14.30 -6.18
N LYS A 24 7.58 13.44 -7.20
CA LYS A 24 7.07 12.06 -7.10
C LYS A 24 7.73 11.31 -5.96
N HIS A 25 9.06 11.33 -5.90
CA HIS A 25 9.80 10.64 -4.84
C HIS A 25 9.46 11.20 -3.45
N LYS A 26 9.38 12.52 -3.29
CA LYS A 26 9.02 13.16 -2.01
C LYS A 26 7.61 12.75 -1.55
N ALA A 27 6.62 12.79 -2.43
CA ALA A 27 5.25 12.37 -2.12
C ALA A 27 5.16 10.87 -1.81
N GLY A 28 5.88 10.05 -2.60
CA GLY A 28 5.98 8.61 -2.40
C GLY A 28 6.55 8.25 -1.04
N LYS A 29 7.64 8.91 -0.62
CA LYS A 29 8.27 8.69 0.67
C LYS A 29 7.32 8.98 1.84
N VAL A 30 6.60 10.10 1.81
CA VAL A 30 5.65 10.45 2.86
C VAL A 30 4.54 9.40 2.99
N TYR A 31 3.98 8.96 1.87
CA TYR A 31 2.93 7.94 1.87
C TYR A 31 3.47 6.56 2.30
N HIS A 32 4.64 6.18 1.78
CA HIS A 32 5.35 4.96 2.14
C HIS A 32 5.56 4.87 3.65
N ASP A 33 6.15 5.91 4.26
CA ASP A 33 6.48 5.90 5.68
C ASP A 33 5.19 5.76 6.53
N ALA A 34 4.11 6.44 6.15
CA ALA A 34 2.82 6.30 6.81
C ALA A 34 2.25 4.87 6.71
N ALA A 35 2.24 4.29 5.50
CA ALA A 35 1.78 2.93 5.28
C ALA A 35 2.67 1.91 6.03
N PHE A 36 3.99 2.12 6.04
CA PHE A 36 4.97 1.27 6.70
C PHE A 36 4.70 1.19 8.20
N TYR A 37 4.52 2.34 8.88
CA TYR A 37 4.23 2.34 10.32
C TYR A 37 2.89 1.67 10.64
N CYS A 38 1.85 1.87 9.82
CA CYS A 38 0.58 1.14 9.96
C CYS A 38 0.76 -0.38 9.79
N CYS A 39 1.60 -0.81 8.85
CA CYS A 39 1.91 -2.21 8.60
C CYS A 39 2.70 -2.84 9.77
N VAL A 40 3.70 -2.14 10.30
CA VAL A 40 4.48 -2.59 11.46
C VAL A 40 3.59 -2.74 12.70
N ASP A 41 2.69 -1.78 12.95
CA ASP A 41 1.71 -1.90 14.03
C ASP A 41 0.82 -3.15 13.86
N ALA A 42 0.28 -3.35 12.65
CA ALA A 42 -0.55 -4.52 12.35
C ALA A 42 0.22 -5.85 12.50
N ARG A 43 1.49 -5.89 12.06
CA ARG A 43 2.39 -7.03 12.24
C ARG A 43 2.61 -7.34 13.72
N ASN A 44 2.90 -6.32 14.53
CA ASN A 44 3.13 -6.47 15.96
C ASN A 44 1.88 -6.98 16.70
N ARG A 45 0.69 -6.49 16.32
CA ARG A 45 -0.59 -7.05 16.79
C ARG A 45 -0.80 -8.49 16.31
N GLY A 46 -0.40 -8.79 15.07
CA GLY A 46 -0.43 -10.13 14.50
C GLY A 46 0.41 -11.14 15.28
N TYR A 47 1.64 -10.78 15.66
CA TYR A 47 2.50 -11.64 16.49
C TYR A 47 1.83 -12.01 17.81
N ARG A 48 1.14 -11.07 18.47
CA ARG A 48 0.40 -11.33 19.72
C ARG A 48 -0.77 -12.29 19.52
N ASN A 49 -1.31 -12.36 18.31
CA ASN A 49 -2.41 -13.25 17.94
C ASN A 49 -1.91 -14.58 17.35
N GLY A 50 -0.59 -14.87 17.43
CA GLY A 50 0.00 -16.12 16.95
C GLY A 50 0.25 -16.17 15.43
N LEU A 51 0.16 -15.04 14.72
CA LEU A 51 0.56 -14.99 13.32
C LEU A 51 2.09 -15.02 13.18
N SER A 52 2.56 -15.68 12.14
CA SER A 52 3.96 -15.66 11.72
C SER A 52 4.11 -14.87 10.43
N PHE A 53 5.21 -14.14 10.32
CA PHE A 53 5.52 -13.27 9.18
C PHE A 53 6.97 -13.52 8.74
N PRO A 54 7.32 -13.30 7.46
CA PRO A 54 6.44 -12.84 6.39
C PRO A 54 5.44 -13.92 5.96
N PHE A 55 4.29 -13.51 5.41
CA PHE A 55 3.40 -14.44 4.74
C PHE A 55 4.07 -14.97 3.48
N ALA A 56 4.12 -16.30 3.34
CA ALA A 56 4.65 -16.96 2.15
C ALA A 56 3.81 -16.64 0.90
N LYS A 57 2.49 -16.52 1.07
CA LYS A 57 1.57 -16.09 0.03
C LYS A 57 0.43 -15.28 0.64
N ALA A 58 0.09 -14.15 0.03
CA ALA A 58 -0.97 -13.26 0.50
C ALA A 58 -1.84 -12.79 -0.66
N LYS A 59 -3.10 -12.47 -0.34
CA LYS A 59 -4.02 -11.75 -1.23
C LYS A 59 -4.26 -10.36 -0.66
N LEU A 60 -4.02 -9.32 -1.46
CA LEU A 60 -4.22 -7.93 -1.09
C LEU A 60 -5.48 -7.39 -1.75
N SER A 61 -6.50 -7.09 -0.94
CA SER A 61 -7.68 -6.33 -1.37
C SER A 61 -7.52 -4.88 -0.93
N LEU A 62 -7.52 -3.95 -1.89
CA LEU A 62 -7.33 -2.52 -1.65
C LEU A 62 -8.67 -1.79 -1.69
N THR A 63 -9.04 -1.13 -0.59
CA THR A 63 -10.20 -0.23 -0.55
C THR A 63 -9.73 1.21 -0.36
N VAL A 64 -9.99 2.06 -1.35
CA VAL A 64 -9.68 3.50 -1.27
C VAL A 64 -10.96 4.28 -1.00
N VAL A 65 -11.04 4.94 0.16
CA VAL A 65 -12.23 5.67 0.59
C VAL A 65 -12.06 7.16 0.35
N PHE A 66 -12.97 7.76 -0.40
CA PHE A 66 -13.02 9.20 -0.66
C PHE A 66 -14.23 9.81 0.06
N ALA A 67 -14.09 11.03 0.57
CA ALA A 67 -15.23 11.80 1.07
C ALA A 67 -16.19 12.23 -0.06
N GLU A 68 -15.69 12.30 -1.30
CA GLU A 68 -16.42 12.79 -2.46
C GLU A 68 -16.80 11.66 -3.43
N LEU A 69 -18.04 11.70 -3.91
CA LEU A 69 -18.59 10.80 -4.93
C LEU A 69 -18.18 11.23 -6.34
N ARG A 70 -16.88 11.18 -6.63
CA ARG A 70 -16.33 11.40 -7.97
C ARG A 70 -15.91 10.05 -8.58
N LEU A 71 -16.32 9.82 -9.83
CA LEU A 71 -15.88 8.66 -10.59
C LEU A 71 -14.35 8.68 -10.74
N ARG A 72 -13.72 7.57 -10.37
CA ARG A 72 -12.28 7.37 -10.43
C ARG A 72 -12.01 5.99 -11.02
N ASP A 73 -10.97 5.93 -11.82
CA ASP A 73 -10.50 4.71 -12.45
C ASP A 73 -9.74 3.86 -11.42
N ALA A 74 -10.12 2.59 -11.28
CA ALA A 74 -9.56 1.67 -10.30
C ALA A 74 -8.08 1.35 -10.58
N ASP A 75 -7.69 1.20 -11.84
CA ASP A 75 -6.30 0.91 -12.24
C ASP A 75 -5.38 2.09 -11.91
N ASN A 76 -5.89 3.30 -12.09
CA ASN A 76 -5.21 4.51 -11.66
C ASN A 76 -5.03 4.55 -10.14
N LEU A 77 -6.00 4.07 -9.36
CA LEU A 77 -5.88 3.99 -7.89
C LEU A 77 -4.87 2.93 -7.47
N LEU A 78 -4.88 1.76 -8.11
CA LEU A 78 -3.90 0.71 -7.87
C LEU A 78 -2.48 1.18 -8.17
N THR A 79 -2.29 1.87 -9.31
CA THR A 79 -0.98 2.41 -9.68
C THR A 79 -0.50 3.45 -8.67
N ARG A 80 -1.40 4.32 -8.18
CA ARG A 80 -1.07 5.31 -7.15
C ARG A 80 -0.67 4.67 -5.83
N PHE A 81 -1.20 3.49 -5.53
CA PHE A 81 -0.90 2.74 -4.31
C PHE A 81 0.50 2.10 -4.31
N LYS A 82 1.28 2.18 -5.39
CA LYS A 82 2.62 1.56 -5.47
C LYS A 82 3.52 1.83 -4.24
N PRO A 83 3.64 3.06 -3.69
CA PRO A 83 4.46 3.26 -2.49
C PRO A 83 3.90 2.57 -1.23
N GLY A 84 2.59 2.34 -1.18
CA GLY A 84 1.97 1.56 -0.11
C GLY A 84 2.21 0.06 -0.27
N LEU A 85 2.25 -0.44 -1.52
CA LEU A 85 2.66 -1.81 -1.82
C LEU A 85 4.11 -2.06 -1.40
N ASP A 86 5.01 -1.14 -1.75
CA ASP A 86 6.42 -1.18 -1.33
C ASP A 86 6.52 -1.21 0.20
N ALA A 87 5.72 -0.39 0.90
CA ALA A 87 5.69 -0.37 2.36
C ALA A 87 5.20 -1.69 3.00
N VAL A 88 4.28 -2.43 2.37
CA VAL A 88 3.82 -3.74 2.84
C VAL A 88 4.98 -4.75 2.81
N VAL A 89 5.76 -4.75 1.74
CA VAL A 89 6.94 -5.61 1.60
C VAL A 89 8.01 -5.20 2.60
N ASP A 90 8.37 -3.92 2.66
CA ASP A 90 9.43 -3.40 3.54
C ASP A 90 9.10 -3.58 5.03
N SER A 91 7.82 -3.56 5.40
CA SER A 91 7.38 -3.87 6.77
C SER A 91 7.56 -5.35 7.15
N GLY A 92 7.93 -6.21 6.21
CA GLY A 92 8.11 -7.65 6.41
C GLY A 92 6.80 -8.42 6.59
N LEU A 93 5.67 -7.86 6.16
CA LEU A 93 4.39 -8.57 6.16
C LEU A 93 4.34 -9.65 5.08
N VAL A 94 4.88 -9.35 3.91
CA VAL A 94 4.98 -10.25 2.75
C VAL A 94 6.44 -10.24 2.29
N LEU A 95 6.89 -11.35 1.69
CA LEU A 95 8.28 -11.50 1.26
C LEU A 95 8.63 -10.63 0.03
N ALA A 96 7.71 -10.56 -0.93
CA ALA A 96 7.84 -9.79 -2.17
C ALA A 96 6.46 -9.42 -2.72
N ASP A 97 6.40 -8.45 -3.64
CA ASP A 97 5.18 -8.06 -4.36
C ASP A 97 5.03 -8.75 -5.73
N ASP A 98 5.79 -9.82 -5.96
CA ASP A 98 5.68 -10.64 -7.17
C ASP A 98 4.45 -11.56 -7.15
N VAL A 99 4.16 -12.18 -8.30
CA VAL A 99 3.00 -13.07 -8.50
C VAL A 99 3.04 -14.37 -7.69
N GLU A 100 4.21 -14.76 -7.18
CA GLU A 100 4.35 -15.98 -6.37
C GLU A 100 3.90 -15.72 -4.93
N HIS A 101 4.23 -14.52 -4.42
CA HIS A 101 4.02 -14.13 -3.03
C HIS A 101 2.77 -13.26 -2.82
N LEU A 102 2.34 -12.52 -3.83
CA LEU A 102 1.25 -11.55 -3.71
C LEU A 102 0.28 -11.58 -4.89
N GLU A 103 -0.99 -11.84 -4.56
CA GLU A 103 -2.12 -11.69 -5.49
C GLU A 103 -2.86 -10.38 -5.20
N ILE A 104 -3.09 -9.55 -6.21
CA ILE A 104 -3.99 -8.41 -6.09
C ILE A 104 -5.42 -8.91 -6.27
N GLY A 105 -6.24 -8.74 -5.25
CA GLY A 105 -7.66 -9.05 -5.25
C GLY A 105 -8.54 -7.84 -5.52
N GLU A 106 -9.72 -8.09 -6.08
CA GLU A 106 -10.86 -7.18 -6.04
C GLU A 106 -11.48 -7.08 -4.63
#